data_AF-A0AAJ4DTW5-F1
#
_entry.id   AF-A0AAJ4DTW5-F1
#
_cell.length_a   1.000
_cell.length_b   1.000
_cell.length_c   1.000
_cell.angle_alpha   90.00
_cell.angle_beta   90.00
_cell.angle_gamma   90.00
#
_symmetry.space_group_name_H-M   'P 1'
#
loop_
_entity.id
_entity.type
_entity.pdbx_description
1 polymer ?
#
loop_
_entity_poly.entity_id
_entity_poly.type
_entity_poly.pdbx_seq_one_letter_code
_entity_poly.pdbx_strand_id
1 'polypeptide(L)' 'MAIRYLRPSQYIEEFYPGSGMCSATIINWIKIGKLGGTRTPTGRYLVCIDEDVGNPADRISELVRFLES' A
#
# COMPACT_ATOMS: atom_id res chain seq x y z
N MET A 1 3.31 -11.96 -13.68
CA MET A 1 3.13 -11.52 -12.28
C MET A 1 4.47 -11.25 -11.65
N ALA A 2 4.99 -10.04 -11.87
CA ALA A 2 6.13 -9.54 -11.12
C ALA A 2 5.56 -8.83 -9.87
N ILE A 3 5.96 -9.30 -8.69
CA ILE A 3 5.57 -8.68 -7.42
C ILE A 3 6.68 -7.70 -7.04
N ARG A 4 6.33 -6.42 -6.98
CA ARG A 4 7.23 -5.38 -6.50
C ARG A 4 6.98 -5.12 -5.02
N TYR A 5 8.05 -5.05 -4.24
CA TYR A 5 7.97 -4.74 -2.82
C TYR A 5 8.36 -3.29 -2.57
N LEU A 6 7.48 -2.53 -1.92
CA LEU A 6 7.74 -1.16 -1.50
C LEU A 6 7.76 -1.03 0.01
N ARG A 7 8.60 -0.12 0.53
CA ARG A 7 8.44 0.36 1.91
C ARG A 7 7.16 1.19 2.01
N PRO A 8 6.51 1.24 3.19
CA PRO A 8 5.32 2.05 3.41
C PRO A 8 5.48 3.51 2.99
N SER A 9 6.64 4.12 3.23
CA SER A 9 6.93 5.49 2.79
C SER A 9 6.96 5.62 1.26
N GLN A 10 7.62 4.69 0.58
CA GLN A 10 7.72 4.68 -0.88
C GLN A 10 6.35 4.45 -1.55
N TYR A 11 5.51 3.62 -0.96
CA TYR A 11 4.14 3.44 -1.43
C TYR A 11 3.33 4.74 -1.34
N ILE A 12 3.49 5.52 -0.27
CA ILE A 12 2.82 6.83 -0.15
C ILE A 12 3.35 7.79 -1.19
N GLU A 13 4.67 7.90 -1.35
CA GLU A 13 5.28 8.82 -2.33
C GLU A 13 4.86 8.50 -3.76
N GLU A 14 4.67 7.22 -4.08
CA GLU A 14 4.33 6.79 -5.42
C GLU A 14 2.85 6.92 -5.75
N PHE A 15 1.96 6.51 -4.84
CA PHE A 15 0.52 6.45 -5.13
C PHE A 15 -0.30 7.58 -4.51
N TYR A 16 0.22 8.20 -3.45
CA TYR A 16 -0.47 9.25 -2.71
C TYR A 16 0.47 10.41 -2.34
N PRO A 17 1.22 10.98 -3.32
CA PRO A 17 2.15 12.05 -3.06
C PRO A 17 1.41 13.27 -2.49
N GLY A 18 1.96 13.88 -1.45
CA GLY A 18 1.37 15.08 -0.82
C GLY A 18 0.07 14.84 -0.04
N SER A 19 -0.38 13.59 0.11
CA SER A 19 -1.62 13.25 0.85
C SER A 19 -1.57 13.51 2.36
N GLY A 20 -0.38 13.75 2.92
CA GLY A 20 -0.18 13.84 4.37
C GLY A 20 -0.31 12.51 5.11
N MET A 21 -0.48 11.39 4.40
CA MET A 21 -0.58 10.07 5.02
C MET A 21 0.73 9.64 5.67
N CYS A 22 0.61 9.01 6.84
CA CYS A 22 1.73 8.46 7.58
C CYS A 22 1.97 7.00 7.20
N SER A 23 3.22 6.53 7.29
CA SER A 23 3.55 5.10 7.13
C SER A 23 2.78 4.18 8.08
N ALA A 24 2.39 4.69 9.26
CA ALA A 24 1.54 3.96 10.20
C ALA A 24 0.18 3.58 9.60
N THR A 25 -0.41 4.44 8.77
CA THR A 25 -1.68 4.17 8.08
C THR A 25 -1.55 2.99 7.13
N ILE A 26 -0.51 2.97 6.32
CA ILE A 26 -0.22 1.86 5.39
C ILE A 26 0.04 0.56 6.15
N ILE A 27 0.81 0.61 7.23
CA ILE A 27 1.05 -0.57 8.09
C ILE A 27 -0.27 -1.08 8.68
N ASN A 28 -1.16 -0.19 9.11
CA ASN A 28 -2.46 -0.57 9.62
C ASN A 28 -3.29 -1.27 8.54
N TRP A 29 -3.32 -0.72 7.32
CA TRP A 29 -4.00 -1.34 6.18
C TRP A 29 -3.48 -2.74 5.85
N ILE A 30 -2.16 -2.97 5.97
CA ILE A 30 -1.58 -4.32 5.83
C ILE A 30 -2.07 -5.24 6.94
N LYS A 31 -2.03 -4.79 8.20
CA LYS A 31 -2.43 -5.60 9.36
C LYS A 31 -3.89 -6.03 9.31
N ILE A 32 -4.78 -5.16 8.84
CA ILE A 32 -6.22 -5.46 8.70
C ILE A 32 -6.58 -6.12 7.37
N GLY A 33 -5.59 -6.44 6.52
CA GLY A 33 -5.79 -7.12 5.25
C GLY A 33 -6.40 -6.27 4.14
N LYS A 34 -6.52 -4.95 4.31
CA LYS A 34 -6.96 -4.02 3.27
C LYS A 34 -5.93 -3.91 2.15
N LEU A 35 -4.65 -3.93 2.51
CA LEU A 35 -3.53 -3.81 1.56
C LEU A 35 -2.67 -5.08 1.60
N GLY A 36 -2.31 -5.58 0.42
CA GLY A 36 -1.36 -6.68 0.29
C GLY A 36 0.00 -6.28 0.86
N GLY A 37 0.51 -7.05 1.82
CA GLY A 37 1.80 -6.76 2.43
C GLY A 37 2.38 -7.93 3.19
N THR A 38 3.67 -7.84 3.49
CA THR A 38 4.43 -8.83 4.25
C THR A 38 5.24 -8.18 5.35
N ARG A 39 5.61 -8.97 6.36
CA ARG A 39 6.48 -8.56 7.46
C ARG A 39 7.79 -9.35 7.35
N THR A 40 8.88 -8.63 7.21
CA THR A 40 10.23 -9.22 7.25
C THR A 40 10.53 -9.80 8.64
N PRO A 41 11.47 -10.75 8.77
CA PRO A 41 11.86 -11.31 10.06
C PRO A 41 12.33 -10.25 11.08
N THR A 42 12.88 -9.13 10.60
CA THR A 42 13.31 -7.98 11.42
C THR A 42 12.17 -7.06 11.83
N GLY A 43 10.94 -7.34 11.41
CA GLY A 43 9.74 -6.60 11.78
C GLY A 43 9.38 -5.43 10.86
N ARG A 44 10.11 -5.21 9.77
CA ARG A 44 9.75 -4.19 8.77
C ARG A 44 8.60 -4.68 7.91
N TYR A 45 7.63 -3.81 7.67
CA TYR A 45 6.52 -4.04 6.76
C TYR A 45 6.90 -3.65 5.33
N LEU A 46 6.44 -4.42 4.36
CA LEU A 46 6.55 -4.14 2.92
C LEU A 46 5.18 -4.29 2.28
N VAL A 47 4.86 -3.37 1.37
CA VAL A 47 3.68 -3.45 0.52
C VAL A 47 4.00 -4.33 -0.68
N CYS A 48 3.14 -5.30 -0.98
CA CYS A 48 3.25 -6.16 -2.14
C CYS A 48 2.38 -5.58 -3.26
N ILE A 49 3.00 -5.20 -4.36
CA ILE A 49 2.31 -4.64 -5.53
C ILE A 49 2.41 -5.63 -6.67
N ASP A 50 1.26 -6.00 -7.22
CA ASP A 50 1.22 -6.75 -8.47
C ASP A 50 1.32 -5.74 -9.64
N GLU A 51 2.38 -5.85 -10.44
CA GLU A 51 2.65 -4.89 -11.53
C GLU A 51 1.60 -4.97 -12.66
N ASP A 52 0.77 -6.01 -12.71
CA ASP A 52 -0.32 -6.15 -13.69
C ASP A 52 -1.54 -5.27 -13.32
N VAL A 53 -1.70 -4.89 -12.04
CA VAL A 53 -2.80 -4.04 -11.53
C VAL A 53 -2.43 -2.56 -11.66
N GLY A 54 -1.98 -2.18 -12.85
CA GLY A 54 -1.32 -0.93 -13.19
C GLY A 54 -2.22 0.16 -13.78
N ASN A 55 -3.51 0.23 -13.43
CA ASN A 55 -4.36 1.36 -13.85
C ASN A 55 -4.47 2.40 -12.72
N PRO A 56 -4.11 3.68 -12.93
CA PRO A 56 -4.28 4.73 -11.92
C PRO A 56 -5.74 4.90 -11.45
N ALA A 57 -6.73 4.56 -12.29
CA ALA A 57 -8.15 4.57 -11.90
C ALA A 57 -8.50 3.54 -10.80
N ASP A 58 -7.77 2.42 -10.74
CA ASP A 58 -7.92 1.40 -9.70
C ASP A 58 -7.45 1.90 -8.33
N ARG A 59 -6.48 2.84 -8.30
CA ARG A 59 -5.89 3.33 -7.03
C ARG A 59 -6.78 4.32 -6.30
N ILE A 60 -7.50 5.16 -7.04
CA ILE A 60 -8.50 6.05 -6.43
C ILE A 60 -9.65 5.21 -5.85
N SER A 61 -10.13 4.23 -6.62
CA SER A 61 -11.17 3.30 -6.19
C SER A 61 -10.72 2.47 -4.96
N GLU A 62 -9.47 2.03 -4.93
CA GLU A 62 -8.83 1.36 -3.80
C GLU A 62 -8.82 2.24 -2.55
N LEU A 63 -8.42 3.51 -2.67
CA LEU A 63 -8.43 4.45 -1.56
C LEU A 63 -9.84 4.68 -1.01
N VAL A 64 -10.83 4.89 -1.87
CA VAL A 64 -12.22 5.06 -1.46
C VAL A 64 -12.69 3.83 -0.67
N ARG A 65 -12.43 2.63 -1.18
CA ARG A 65 -12.73 1.36 -0.49
C ARG A 65 -12.04 1.26 0.87
N PHE A 66 -10.82 1.78 1.00
CA PHE A 66 -10.11 1.78 2.28
C PHE A 66 -10.72 2.71 3.32
N LEU A 67 -11.39 3.78 2.89
CA LEU A 67 -12.00 4.79 3.76
C LEU A 67 -13.45 4.45 4.14
N GLU A 68 -14.17 3.69 3.33
CA GLU A 68 -15.59 3.33 3.56
C GLU A 68 -15.80 2.15 4.53
N SER A 69 -14.74 1.40 4.90
CA SER A 69 -14.75 0.30 5.89
C SER A 69 -14.03 0.66 7.18
#